data_AF-A0A658NN99-F1
#
_entry.id   AF-A0A658NN99-F1
#
_cell.length_a   1.000
_cell.length_b   1.000
_cell.length_c   1.000
_cell.angle_alpha   90.00
_cell.angle_beta   90.00
_cell.angle_gamma   90.00
#
_symmetry.space_group_name_H-M   'P 1'
#
loop_
_entity.id
_entity.type
_entity.pdbx_description
1 polymer ?
#
loop_
_entity_poly.entity_id
_entity_poly.type
_entity_poly.pdbx_seq_one_letter_code
_entity_poly.pdbx_strand_id
1 'polypeptide(L)'
;LHVRRAVDAVLKQLRRFKVRGGIAHAFNGSRQQADEFIKLGFALGFGGAMTFSGSTRIRELSRQLPLESIVLETDAPDIPPAWL
;
A
#
# COMPACT_ATOMS: atom_id res chain seq x y z
N LEU A 1 4.43 4.37 -7.32
CA LEU A 1 3.18 5.15 -7.41
C LEU A 1 2.90 5.71 -6.01
N HIS A 2 2.81 7.03 -5.86
CA HIS A 2 2.48 7.69 -4.59
C HIS A 2 1.01 8.10 -4.59
N VAL A 3 0.29 7.83 -3.50
CA VAL A 3 -1.14 8.12 -3.38
C VAL A 3 -1.48 8.55 -1.96
N ARG A 4 -2.01 9.76 -1.79
CA ARG A 4 -2.49 10.27 -0.50
C ARG A 4 -3.85 10.90 -0.68
N ARG A 5 -4.86 10.41 0.06
CA ARG A 5 -6.27 10.89 -0.01
C ARG A 5 -6.88 10.93 -1.42
N ALA A 6 -6.36 10.12 -2.34
CA ALA A 6 -6.74 10.16 -3.76
C ALA A 6 -6.83 8.75 -4.40
N VAL A 7 -6.96 7.70 -3.60
CA VAL A 7 -6.90 6.30 -4.07
C VAL A 7 -7.90 6.02 -5.18
N ASP A 8 -9.17 6.37 -5.00
CA ASP A 8 -10.20 6.07 -5.99
C ASP A 8 -10.03 6.91 -7.27
N ALA A 9 -9.53 8.15 -7.14
CA ALA A 9 -9.22 9.00 -8.27
C ALA A 9 -8.05 8.43 -9.10
N VAL A 10 -7.01 7.92 -8.43
CA VAL A 10 -5.87 7.27 -9.07
C VAL A 10 -6.28 5.95 -9.72
N LEU A 11 -7.02 5.09 -9.03
CA LEU A 11 -7.55 3.84 -9.60
C LEU A 11 -8.41 4.11 -10.84
N LYS A 12 -9.23 5.17 -10.82
CA LYS A 12 -10.00 5.59 -11.99
C LYS A 12 -9.10 5.92 -13.19
N GLN A 13 -7.97 6.61 -12.98
CA GLN A 13 -7.03 6.90 -14.07
C GLN A 13 -6.25 5.66 -14.51
N LEU A 14 -5.82 4.78 -13.60
CA LEU A 14 -5.10 3.55 -13.95
C LEU A 14 -5.95 2.57 -14.75
N ARG A 15 -7.28 2.58 -14.57
CA ARG A 15 -8.20 1.81 -15.44
C ARG A 15 -8.32 2.40 -16.85
N ARG A 16 -8.13 3.72 -17.00
CA ARG A 16 -8.17 4.42 -18.30
C ARG A 16 -6.84 4.28 -19.05
N PHE A 17 -5.74 4.46 -18.33
CA PHE A 17 -4.39 4.42 -18.86
C PHE A 17 -3.69 3.19 -18.31
N LYS A 18 -3.69 2.12 -19.11
CA LYS A 18 -3.08 0.85 -18.71
C LYS A 18 -1.57 1.03 -18.50
N VAL A 19 -1.10 0.57 -17.36
CA VAL A 19 0.31 0.46 -17.00
C VAL A 19 0.65 -1.00 -16.76
N ARG A 20 1.94 -1.34 -16.71
CA ARG A 20 2.41 -2.72 -16.48
C ARG A 20 2.32 -3.16 -15.00
N GLY A 21 1.74 -2.33 -14.14
CA GLY A 21 1.82 -2.49 -12.68
C GLY A 21 2.98 -1.71 -12.08
N GLY A 22 3.45 -2.15 -10.91
CA GLY A 22 4.54 -1.50 -10.17
C GLY A 22 4.32 -1.58 -8.66
N ILE A 23 4.77 -0.57 -7.92
CA ILE A 23 4.61 -0.51 -6.47
C ILE A 23 3.72 0.68 -6.09
N ALA A 24 2.63 0.44 -5.37
CA ALA A 24 1.88 1.46 -4.65
C ALA A 24 2.55 1.66 -3.29
N HIS A 25 3.41 2.66 -3.22
CA HIS A 25 4.27 2.94 -2.07
C HIS A 25 3.48 3.57 -0.92
N ALA A 26 3.91 3.31 0.32
CA ALA A 26 3.32 3.75 1.58
C ALA A 26 1.81 3.49 1.65
N PHE A 27 1.40 2.25 1.33
CA PHE A 27 0.00 1.93 1.15
C PHE A 27 -0.77 1.98 2.48
N ASN A 28 -1.86 2.76 2.52
CA ASN A 28 -2.76 2.86 3.68
C ASN A 28 -4.26 2.72 3.35
N GLY A 29 -4.56 2.19 2.15
CA GLY A 29 -5.93 2.05 1.66
C GLY A 29 -6.74 0.93 2.34
N SER A 30 -7.99 0.78 1.90
CA SER A 30 -8.86 -0.33 2.31
C SER A 30 -8.47 -1.65 1.63
N ARG A 31 -9.00 -2.78 2.12
CA ARG A 31 -8.87 -4.08 1.45
C ARG A 31 -9.36 -4.04 0.00
N GLN A 32 -10.52 -3.42 -0.23
CA GLN A 32 -11.07 -3.28 -1.58
C GLN A 32 -10.13 -2.49 -2.49
N GLN A 33 -9.52 -1.42 -1.99
CA GLN A 33 -8.54 -0.64 -2.75
C GLN A 33 -7.27 -1.43 -3.04
N ALA A 34 -6.79 -2.22 -2.07
CA ALA A 34 -5.66 -3.13 -2.23
C ALA A 34 -5.93 -4.15 -3.35
N ASP A 35 -7.08 -4.82 -3.31
CA ASP A 35 -7.47 -5.81 -4.32
C ASP A 35 -7.52 -5.20 -5.73
N GLU A 36 -7.99 -3.96 -5.88
CA GLU A 36 -8.01 -3.26 -7.17
C GLU A 36 -6.60 -2.92 -7.68
N PHE A 37 -5.67 -2.55 -6.80
CA PHE A 37 -4.27 -2.36 -7.20
C PHE A 37 -3.62 -3.68 -7.63
N ILE A 38 -3.86 -4.77 -6.88
CA ILE A 38 -3.34 -6.11 -7.18
C ILE A 38 -3.84 -6.60 -8.54
N LYS A 39 -5.13 -6.42 -8.85
CA LYS A 39 -5.71 -6.73 -10.18
C LYS A 39 -5.03 -5.96 -11.32
N LEU A 40 -4.50 -4.77 -11.03
CA LEU A 40 -3.77 -3.93 -11.99
C LEU A 40 -2.26 -4.23 -12.02
N GLY A 41 -1.80 -5.29 -11.33
CA GLY A 41 -0.40 -5.72 -11.31
C GLY A 41 0.48 -4.93 -10.35
N PHE A 42 -0.09 -4.24 -9.37
CA PHE A 42 0.68 -3.54 -8.35
C PHE A 42 0.95 -4.42 -7.12
N ALA A 43 2.17 -4.35 -6.62
CA ALA A 43 2.50 -4.70 -5.24
C ALA A 43 2.28 -3.48 -4.32
N LEU A 44 2.07 -3.74 -3.04
CA LEU A 44 1.75 -2.74 -2.03
C LEU A 44 2.93 -2.58 -1.07
N GLY A 45 3.43 -1.36 -0.96
CA GLY A 45 4.55 -1.01 -0.10
C GLY A 45 4.10 -0.80 1.34
N PHE A 46 4.78 -1.50 2.25
CA PHE A 46 4.57 -1.36 3.69
C PHE A 46 5.89 -1.12 4.41
N GLY A 47 5.92 -0.08 5.24
CA GLY A 47 7.12 0.31 5.99
C GLY A 47 6.86 0.56 7.47
N GLY A 48 7.60 1.52 8.05
CA GLY A 48 7.61 1.80 9.49
C GLY A 48 6.22 2.03 10.09
N ALA A 49 5.27 2.58 9.31
CA ALA A 49 3.90 2.84 9.75
C ALA A 49 3.17 1.60 10.27
N MET A 50 3.53 0.38 9.83
CA MET A 50 2.97 -0.87 10.36
C MET A 50 3.33 -1.14 11.82
N THR A 51 4.44 -0.58 12.30
CA THR A 51 4.94 -0.82 13.66
C THR A 51 4.27 0.07 14.70
N PHE A 52 3.61 1.16 14.29
CA PHE A 52 3.00 2.12 15.21
C PHE A 52 1.86 1.49 16.02
N SER A 53 1.77 1.82 17.31
CA SER A 53 0.81 1.21 18.26
C SER A 53 -0.63 1.30 17.78
N GLY A 54 -1.05 2.45 17.21
CA GLY A 54 -2.39 2.70 16.68
C GLY A 54 -2.68 2.14 15.29
N SER A 55 -1.67 1.61 14.59
CA SER A 55 -1.77 1.14 13.19
C SER A 55 -2.38 -0.27 13.07
N THR A 56 -3.52 -0.51 13.73
CA THR A 56 -4.19 -1.83 13.70
C THR A 56 -4.69 -2.20 12.32
N ARG A 57 -5.28 -1.25 11.58
CA ARG A 57 -5.89 -1.50 10.27
C ARG A 57 -4.87 -1.94 9.21
N ILE A 58 -3.73 -1.25 9.13
CA ILE A 58 -2.68 -1.59 8.16
C ILE A 58 -2.00 -2.93 8.51
N ARG A 59 -1.81 -3.22 9.81
CA ARG A 59 -1.33 -4.53 10.28
C ARG A 59 -2.30 -5.65 9.90
N GLU A 60 -3.58 -5.48 10.20
CA GLU A 60 -4.59 -6.49 9.87
C GLU A 60 -4.66 -6.71 8.36
N LEU A 61 -4.64 -5.62 7.58
CA LEU A 61 -4.63 -5.72 6.12
C LEU A 61 -3.41 -6.53 5.62
N SER A 62 -2.21 -6.24 6.11
CA SER A 62 -0.99 -6.95 5.70
C SER A 62 -1.06 -8.46 5.96
N ARG A 63 -1.80 -8.90 6.98
CA ARG A 63 -1.97 -10.33 7.31
C ARG A 63 -2.92 -11.07 6.38
N GLN A 64 -3.83 -10.34 5.72
CA GLN A 64 -4.87 -10.92 4.86
C GLN A 64 -4.51 -10.90 3.38
N LEU A 65 -3.49 -10.14 3.00
CA LEU A 65 -3.06 -10.02 1.61
C LEU A 65 -2.15 -11.20 1.21
N PRO A 66 -2.19 -11.64 -0.05
CA PRO A 66 -1.23 -12.62 -0.56
C PRO A 66 0.19 -12.08 -0.43
N LEU A 67 1.13 -12.93 -0.02
CA LEU A 67 2.51 -12.50 0.27
C LEU A 67 3.20 -11.89 -0.97
N GLU A 68 2.91 -12.42 -2.15
CA GLU A 68 3.43 -11.94 -3.44
C GLU A 68 2.96 -10.53 -3.80
N SER A 69 1.93 -10.00 -3.11
CA SER A 69 1.44 -8.63 -3.31
C SER A 69 2.08 -7.61 -2.37
N ILE A 70 2.99 -8.02 -1.49
CA ILE A 70 3.58 -7.18 -0.45
C ILE A 70 5.06 -6.91 -0.79
N VAL A 71 5.47 -5.66 -0.66
CA VAL A 71 6.89 -5.29 -0.61
C VAL A 71 7.18 -4.48 0.65
N LEU A 72 8.40 -4.62 1.16
CA LEU A 72 8.88 -3.87 2.31
C LEU A 72 9.64 -2.63 1.88
N GLU A 73 9.51 -1.57 2.65
CA GLU A 73 10.17 -0.30 2.42
C GLU A 73 10.45 0.42 3.75
N THR A 74 11.38 1.38 3.74
CA THR A 74 11.67 2.20 4.93
C THR A 74 10.96 3.54 4.88
N ASP A 75 10.80 4.12 3.70
CA ASP A 75 10.43 5.53 3.50
C ASP A 75 11.24 6.49 4.38
N ALA A 76 12.52 6.16 4.56
CA ALA A 76 13.43 6.97 5.34
C ALA A 76 13.70 8.30 4.63
N PRO A 77 13.78 9.43 5.37
CA PRO A 77 13.80 9.52 6.84
C PRO A 77 12.42 9.64 7.51
N ASP A 78 11.33 9.70 6.75
CA ASP A 78 10.04 10.24 7.20
C ASP A 78 9.18 9.25 7.98
N ILE A 79 9.31 7.94 7.73
CA ILE A 79 8.51 6.89 8.40
C ILE A 79 9.42 5.92 9.18
N PRO A 80 10.09 6.38 10.27
CA PRO A 80 10.89 5.49 11.08
C PRO A 80 10.02 4.40 11.72
N PRO A 81 10.53 3.17 11.90
CA PRO A 81 9.84 2.16 12.70
C PRO A 81 9.78 2.58 14.17
N ALA A 82 8.68 2.27 14.84
CA ALA A 82 8.55 2.33 16.28
C ALA A 82 8.95 0.96 16.86
N TRP A 83 10.07 0.95 17.59
CA TRP A 83 10.45 -0.18 18.43
C TRP A 83 9.80 -0.02 19.80
N LEU A 84 9.42 -1.15 20.43
CA LEU A 84 8.86 -1.19 21.78
C LEU A 84 9.83 -0.58 22.81
#